data_AF-A0A961H571-F1
#
_entry.id   AF-A0A961H571-F1
#
_cell.length_a   1.000
_cell.length_b   1.000
_cell.length_c   1.000
_cell.angle_alpha   90.00
_cell.angle_beta   90.00
_cell.angle_gamma   90.00
#
_symmetry.space_group_name_H-M   'P 1'
#
loop_
_entity.id
_entity.type
_entity.pdbx_description
1 polymer ?
#
loop_
_entity_poly.entity_id
_entity_poly.type
_entity_poly.pdbx_seq_one_letter_code
_entity_poly.pdbx_strand_id
1 'polypeptide(L)'
;DLAHQMEVFIDRSMPAPGRYGDDDSQRQYENALVSRVLEHVSETDGGAFVLFTSYAVLYRTADLLEAPLASLGMPMLVQGRKVPRGELLDRFREDPRSVLLGAASFWQGVDVQGQGLRNVIITRLPFEPPGRPLTEARLERIRDRGGDPFREDSLPRAVIRFKQGIGRLIRSADDRGRVVVLDPRVLTAGYGRAFLAAFPPELEPTVID
;
A
#
# COMPACT_ATOMS: atom_id res chain seq x y z
N ASP A 1 -6.96 -17.20 15.25
CA ASP A 1 -5.77 -16.49 15.76
C ASP A 1 -5.19 -15.71 14.59
N LEU A 2 -5.32 -14.38 14.62
CA LEU A 2 -4.98 -13.50 13.49
C LEU A 2 -3.49 -13.58 13.12
N ALA A 3 -2.61 -13.95 14.07
CA ALA A 3 -1.17 -14.08 13.82
C ALA A 3 -0.85 -15.26 12.90
N HIS A 4 -1.65 -16.33 12.94
CA HIS A 4 -1.48 -17.51 12.07
C HIS A 4 -2.15 -17.35 10.69
N GLN A 5 -2.85 -16.24 10.47
CA GLN A 5 -3.61 -15.96 9.26
C GLN A 5 -2.90 -14.99 8.32
N MET A 6 -1.89 -14.27 8.82
CA MET A 6 -1.24 -13.21 8.07
C MET A 6 0.28 -13.39 8.10
N GLU A 7 0.90 -13.40 6.93
CA GLU A 7 2.34 -13.21 6.79
C GLU A 7 2.62 -11.73 6.53
N VAL A 8 3.57 -11.13 7.22
CA VAL A 8 3.99 -9.75 6.99
C VAL A 8 5.42 -9.72 6.49
N PHE A 9 5.62 -9.05 5.36
CA PHE A 9 6.93 -8.77 4.77
C PHE A 9 7.19 -7.28 4.81
N ILE A 10 8.39 -6.89 5.24
CA ILE A 10 8.82 -5.49 5.22
C ILE A 10 10.14 -5.42 4.48
N ASP A 11 10.15 -4.71 3.35
CA ASP A 11 11.32 -4.57 2.52
C ASP A 11 12.17 -3.37 2.96
N ARG A 12 13.37 -3.69 3.46
CA ARG A 12 14.36 -2.71 3.91
C ARG A 12 15.26 -2.24 2.76
N SER A 13 15.39 -3.00 1.67
CA SER A 13 16.23 -2.66 0.51
C SER A 13 15.57 -1.74 -0.50
N MET A 14 14.27 -1.49 -0.37
CA MET A 14 13.57 -0.49 -1.18
C MET A 14 14.29 0.87 -1.17
N PRO A 15 14.62 1.43 -2.35
CA PRO A 15 15.23 2.75 -2.43
C PRO A 15 14.37 3.80 -1.74
N ALA A 16 15.01 4.77 -1.10
CA ALA A 16 14.28 5.92 -0.60
C ALA A 16 13.55 6.61 -1.77
N PRO A 17 12.29 7.04 -1.61
CA PRO A 17 11.66 7.94 -2.56
C PRO A 17 12.59 9.13 -2.82
N GLY A 18 13.14 9.23 -4.04
CA GLY A 18 14.06 10.32 -4.39
C GLY A 18 13.48 11.70 -4.06
N ARG A 19 14.35 12.68 -3.81
CA ARG A 19 13.93 14.08 -3.72
C ARG A 19 13.24 14.46 -5.04
N TYR A 20 12.21 15.30 -4.97
CA TYR A 20 11.58 15.86 -6.17
C TYR A 20 12.66 16.49 -7.08
N GLY A 21 12.73 16.03 -8.33
CA GLY A 21 13.67 16.54 -9.34
C GLY A 21 14.91 15.68 -9.62
N ASP A 22 15.11 14.55 -8.92
CA ASP A 22 16.14 13.56 -9.27
C ASP A 22 15.52 12.38 -10.03
N ASP A 23 15.60 12.44 -11.36
CA ASP A 23 15.02 11.45 -12.26
C ASP A 23 15.66 10.05 -12.09
N ASP A 24 16.92 9.97 -11.68
CA ASP A 24 17.63 8.68 -11.57
C ASP A 24 17.18 7.93 -10.31
N SER A 25 17.09 8.63 -9.18
CA SER A 25 16.51 8.09 -7.96
C SER A 25 15.05 7.66 -8.15
N GLN A 26 14.27 8.40 -8.94
CA GLN A 26 12.89 8.03 -9.25
C GLN A 26 12.80 6.76 -10.09
N ARG A 27 13.61 6.64 -11.15
CA ARG A 27 13.68 5.42 -11.96
C ARG A 27 14.13 4.21 -11.15
N GLN A 28 15.13 4.38 -10.29
CA GLN A 28 15.61 3.30 -9.42
C GLN A 28 14.50 2.81 -8.48
N TYR A 29 13.77 3.72 -7.85
CA TYR A 29 12.62 3.38 -7.01
C TYR A 29 11.53 2.66 -7.79
N GLU A 30 11.20 3.12 -9.00
CA GLU A 30 10.14 2.53 -9.83
C GLU A 30 10.51 1.13 -10.32
N ASN A 31 11.76 0.91 -10.73
CA ASN A 31 12.25 -0.41 -11.13
C ASN A 31 12.24 -1.39 -9.96
N ALA A 32 12.72 -0.97 -8.78
CA ALA A 32 12.66 -1.78 -7.57
C ALA A 32 11.20 -2.12 -7.20
N LEU A 33 10.30 -1.14 -7.29
CA LEU A 33 8.89 -1.30 -6.99
C LEU A 33 8.22 -2.30 -7.94
N VAL A 34 8.47 -2.20 -9.25
CA VAL A 34 7.94 -3.16 -10.24
C VAL A 34 8.44 -4.56 -9.95
N SER A 35 9.74 -4.74 -9.68
CA SER A 35 10.33 -6.05 -9.37
C SER A 35 9.68 -6.68 -8.13
N ARG A 36 9.56 -5.93 -7.03
CA ARG A 36 8.97 -6.43 -5.78
C ARG A 36 7.48 -6.70 -5.89
N VAL A 37 6.75 -5.87 -6.63
CA VAL A 37 5.33 -6.13 -6.91
C VAL A 37 5.20 -7.43 -7.70
N LEU A 38 5.97 -7.64 -8.77
CA LEU A 38 5.91 -8.88 -9.56
C LEU A 38 6.26 -10.11 -8.74
N GLU A 39 7.32 -10.04 -7.93
CA GLU A 39 7.74 -11.12 -7.03
C GLU A 39 6.56 -11.57 -6.15
N HIS A 40 6.02 -10.65 -5.35
CA HIS A 40 4.98 -11.01 -4.39
C HIS A 40 3.64 -11.35 -5.01
N VAL A 41 3.28 -10.71 -6.12
CA VAL A 41 2.07 -11.06 -6.88
C VAL A 41 2.19 -12.48 -7.45
N SER A 42 3.38 -12.87 -7.93
CA SER A 42 3.63 -14.21 -8.47
C SER A 42 3.56 -15.28 -7.38
N GLU A 43 4.15 -15.01 -6.21
CA GLU A 43 4.12 -15.92 -5.05
C GLU A 43 2.70 -16.20 -4.52
N THR A 44 1.76 -15.30 -4.82
CA THR A 44 0.35 -15.43 -4.41
C THR A 44 -0.58 -15.82 -5.55
N ASP A 45 -0.06 -16.02 -6.76
CA ASP A 45 -0.83 -16.26 -7.99
C ASP A 45 -1.93 -15.20 -8.22
N GLY A 46 -1.57 -13.92 -8.08
CA GLY A 46 -2.49 -12.80 -8.18
C GLY A 46 -3.31 -12.57 -6.92
N GLY A 47 -4.52 -12.02 -7.06
CA GLY A 47 -5.38 -11.73 -5.91
C GLY A 47 -4.78 -10.64 -5.03
N ALA A 48 -4.14 -9.69 -5.70
CA ALA A 48 -3.26 -8.73 -5.07
C ALA A 48 -3.83 -7.32 -5.18
N PHE A 49 -3.75 -6.60 -4.07
CA PHE A 49 -4.15 -5.21 -3.99
C PHE A 49 -2.93 -4.35 -3.65
N VAL A 50 -2.44 -3.63 -4.66
CA VAL A 50 -1.29 -2.75 -4.58
C VAL A 50 -1.76 -1.32 -4.30
N LEU A 51 -1.40 -0.82 -3.12
CA LEU A 51 -1.81 0.47 -2.60
C LEU A 51 -0.71 1.53 -2.77
N PHE A 52 -1.05 2.57 -3.53
CA PHE A 52 -0.21 3.73 -3.82
C PHE A 52 -0.71 4.96 -3.05
N THR A 53 0.19 5.93 -2.87
CA THR A 53 -0.12 7.26 -2.33
C THR A 53 -0.20 8.34 -3.41
N SER A 54 0.20 8.04 -4.64
CA SER A 54 0.21 8.95 -5.79
C SER A 54 -0.27 8.26 -7.05
N TYR A 55 -1.16 8.92 -7.81
CA TYR A 55 -1.58 8.46 -9.14
C TYR A 55 -0.42 8.45 -10.14
N ALA A 56 0.53 9.38 -10.01
CA ALA A 56 1.66 9.47 -10.94
C ALA A 56 2.54 8.21 -10.85
N VAL A 57 2.87 7.78 -9.63
CA VAL A 57 3.64 6.54 -9.40
C VAL A 57 2.81 5.33 -9.81
N LEU A 58 1.52 5.29 -9.44
CA LEU A 58 0.61 4.22 -9.82
C LEU A 58 0.58 4.00 -11.34
N TYR A 59 0.45 5.05 -12.14
CA TYR A 59 0.38 4.91 -13.59
C TYR A 59 1.69 4.46 -14.21
N ARG A 60 2.83 5.00 -13.77
CA ARG A 60 4.14 4.58 -14.28
C ARG A 60 4.44 3.12 -13.92
N THR A 61 4.16 2.72 -12.69
CA THR A 61 4.29 1.32 -12.26
C THR A 61 3.33 0.42 -13.04
N ALA A 62 2.09 0.85 -13.29
CA ALA A 62 1.14 0.09 -14.10
C ALA A 62 1.64 -0.15 -15.54
N ASP A 63 2.19 0.88 -16.19
CA ASP A 63 2.70 0.75 -17.56
C ASP A 63 3.87 -0.27 -17.63
N LEU A 64 4.72 -0.30 -16.61
CA LEU A 64 5.83 -1.26 -16.52
C LEU A 64 5.38 -2.69 -16.14
N LEU A 65 4.25 -2.82 -15.44
CA LEU A 65 3.68 -4.11 -15.03
C LEU A 65 2.80 -4.76 -16.09
N GLU A 66 2.33 -4.02 -17.10
CA GLU A 66 1.34 -4.50 -18.06
C GLU A 66 1.80 -5.77 -18.80
N ALA A 67 2.97 -5.73 -19.45
CA ALA A 67 3.47 -6.88 -20.21
C ALA A 67 3.84 -8.09 -19.30
N PRO A 68 4.56 -7.92 -18.17
CA PRO A 68 4.84 -9.04 -17.26
C PRO A 68 3.60 -9.67 -16.62
N LEU A 69 2.59 -8.88 -16.22
CA LEU A 69 1.36 -9.46 -15.67
C LEU A 69 0.53 -10.17 -16.73
N ALA A 70 0.50 -9.63 -17.96
CA ALA A 70 -0.17 -10.29 -19.08
C ALA A 70 0.47 -11.64 -19.43
N SER A 71 1.81 -11.76 -19.39
CA SER A 71 2.50 -13.03 -19.64
C SER A 71 2.25 -14.09 -18.56
N LEU A 72 1.97 -13.66 -17.32
CA LEU A 72 1.54 -14.52 -16.21
C LEU A 72 0.03 -14.84 -16.22
N GLY A 73 -0.73 -14.23 -17.14
CA GLY A 73 -2.18 -14.38 -17.23
C GLY A 73 -2.91 -13.76 -16.04
N MET A 74 -2.40 -12.66 -15.50
CA MET A 74 -2.96 -11.94 -14.34
C MET A 74 -3.54 -10.60 -14.78
N PRO A 75 -4.88 -10.43 -14.83
CA PRO A 75 -5.48 -9.18 -15.29
C PRO A 75 -5.17 -8.00 -14.37
N MET A 76 -4.64 -6.93 -14.95
CA MET A 76 -4.32 -5.70 -14.21
C MET A 76 -5.50 -4.73 -14.22
N LEU A 77 -5.94 -4.32 -13.04
CA LEU A 77 -7.05 -3.40 -12.80
C LEU A 77 -6.49 -2.09 -12.22
N VAL A 78 -6.68 -0.97 -12.90
CA VAL A 78 -5.97 0.28 -12.56
C VAL A 78 -6.96 1.41 -12.26
N GLN A 79 -6.91 1.94 -11.04
CA GLN A 79 -7.73 3.08 -10.64
C GLN A 79 -7.46 4.32 -11.48
N GLY A 80 -8.52 5.05 -11.86
CA GLY A 80 -8.40 6.40 -12.43
C GLY A 80 -8.08 6.39 -13.93
N ARG A 81 -8.04 5.20 -14.53
CA ARG A 81 -8.08 5.01 -15.98
C ARG A 81 -9.54 4.92 -16.45
N LYS A 82 -9.83 4.01 -17.40
CA LYS A 82 -11.10 3.94 -18.14
C LYS A 82 -12.29 3.41 -17.33
N VAL A 83 -12.05 2.72 -16.21
CA VAL A 83 -13.07 1.98 -15.47
C VAL A 83 -13.40 2.68 -14.14
N PRO A 84 -14.68 2.90 -13.82
CA PRO A 84 -15.10 3.44 -12.52
C PRO A 84 -14.68 2.55 -11.34
N ARG A 85 -14.55 3.15 -10.15
CA ARG A 85 -14.11 2.45 -8.94
C ARG A 85 -14.96 1.23 -8.57
N GLY A 86 -16.29 1.34 -8.68
CA GLY A 86 -17.21 0.23 -8.35
C GLY A 86 -16.97 -0.98 -9.25
N GLU A 87 -16.95 -0.74 -10.55
CA GLU A 87 -16.71 -1.79 -11.54
C GLU A 87 -15.30 -2.41 -11.44
N LEU A 88 -14.27 -1.64 -11.09
CA LEU A 88 -12.94 -2.21 -10.78
C LEU A 88 -13.00 -3.21 -9.62
N LEU A 89 -13.79 -2.90 -8.59
CA LEU A 89 -13.95 -3.79 -7.45
C LEU A 89 -14.74 -5.04 -7.81
N ASP A 90 -15.80 -4.91 -8.61
CA ASP A 90 -16.59 -6.05 -9.06
C ASP A 90 -15.71 -7.01 -9.88
N ARG A 91 -14.96 -6.49 -10.86
CA ARG A 91 -13.99 -7.28 -11.63
C ARG A 91 -12.93 -7.95 -10.76
N PHE A 92 -12.41 -7.24 -9.75
CA PHE A 92 -11.41 -7.80 -8.83
C PHE A 92 -11.98 -8.94 -7.98
N ARG A 93 -13.28 -8.89 -7.63
CA ARG A 93 -13.95 -9.96 -6.88
C ARG A 93 -14.23 -11.19 -7.74
N GLU A 94 -14.51 -10.98 -9.02
CA GLU A 94 -14.83 -12.05 -9.99
C GLU A 94 -13.59 -12.81 -10.45
N ASP A 95 -12.43 -12.16 -10.49
CA ASP A 95 -11.17 -12.78 -10.92
C ASP A 95 -10.14 -12.87 -9.76
N PRO A 96 -9.93 -14.06 -9.17
CA PRO A 96 -9.01 -14.24 -8.06
C PRO A 96 -7.54 -14.05 -8.46
N ARG A 97 -7.18 -14.07 -9.75
CA ARG A 97 -5.81 -13.87 -10.23
C ARG A 97 -5.54 -12.42 -10.64
N SER A 98 -6.54 -11.54 -10.54
CA SER A 98 -6.39 -10.13 -10.89
C SER A 98 -5.51 -9.37 -9.90
N VAL A 99 -4.93 -8.27 -10.38
CA VAL A 99 -4.05 -7.37 -9.62
C VAL A 99 -4.64 -5.96 -9.66
N LEU A 100 -5.15 -5.49 -8.54
CA LEU A 100 -5.75 -4.16 -8.42
C LEU A 100 -4.71 -3.15 -7.95
N LEU A 101 -4.51 -2.10 -8.72
CA LEU A 101 -3.66 -0.95 -8.40
C LEU A 101 -4.56 0.22 -8.01
N GLY A 102 -4.50 0.64 -6.74
CA GLY A 102 -5.33 1.71 -6.18
C GLY A 102 -4.52 2.79 -5.47
N ALA A 103 -4.98 4.04 -5.53
CA ALA A 103 -4.35 5.18 -4.86
C ALA A 103 -5.13 5.63 -3.59
N ALA A 104 -4.90 6.86 -3.13
CA ALA A 104 -5.42 7.42 -1.88
C ALA A 104 -6.91 7.16 -1.58
N SER A 105 -7.79 7.22 -2.58
CA SER A 105 -9.24 7.01 -2.40
C SER A 105 -9.64 5.54 -2.25
N PHE A 106 -8.74 4.61 -2.56
CA PHE A 106 -8.94 3.23 -2.20
C PHE A 106 -8.62 2.98 -0.74
N TRP A 107 -7.85 3.78 -0.02
CA TRP A 107 -7.53 3.52 1.41
C TRP A 107 -8.73 3.65 2.36
N GLN A 108 -9.84 4.26 1.93
CA GLN A 108 -11.00 4.56 2.78
C GLN A 108 -12.29 4.05 2.14
N GLY A 109 -13.14 3.38 2.91
CA GLY A 109 -14.52 3.08 2.52
C GLY A 109 -14.68 2.15 1.32
N VAL A 110 -13.72 1.26 1.09
CA VAL A 110 -13.78 0.25 0.03
C VAL A 110 -13.73 -1.12 0.66
N ASP A 111 -14.81 -1.86 0.46
CA ASP A 111 -14.98 -3.21 0.96
C ASP A 111 -14.63 -4.20 -0.15
N VAL A 112 -13.41 -4.72 -0.14
CA VAL A 112 -12.91 -5.66 -1.16
C VAL A 112 -13.34 -7.09 -0.81
N GLN A 113 -14.64 -7.29 -0.53
CA GLN A 113 -15.13 -8.61 -0.17
C GLN A 113 -15.13 -9.55 -1.36
N GLY A 114 -14.28 -10.57 -1.33
CA GLY A 114 -14.27 -11.68 -2.28
C GLY A 114 -13.21 -12.69 -1.89
N GLN A 115 -13.29 -13.92 -2.39
CA GLN A 115 -12.27 -14.95 -2.11
C GLN A 115 -10.90 -14.63 -2.76
N GLY A 116 -10.82 -13.59 -3.58
CA GLY A 116 -9.63 -13.23 -4.34
C GLY A 116 -8.56 -12.43 -3.59
N LEU A 117 -8.87 -11.70 -2.50
CA LEU A 117 -7.84 -10.87 -1.84
C LEU A 117 -6.97 -11.69 -0.88
N ARG A 118 -5.73 -11.94 -1.29
CA ARG A 118 -4.72 -12.71 -0.54
C ARG A 118 -3.39 -11.99 -0.39
N ASN A 119 -3.21 -10.86 -1.07
CA ASN A 119 -1.98 -10.09 -0.99
C ASN A 119 -2.30 -8.59 -0.95
N VAL A 120 -1.88 -7.89 0.10
CA VAL A 120 -1.96 -6.44 0.20
C VAL A 120 -0.54 -5.88 0.16
N ILE A 121 -0.22 -5.13 -0.89
CA ILE A 121 1.10 -4.54 -1.08
C ILE A 121 1.01 -3.03 -0.84
N ILE A 122 1.69 -2.53 0.18
CA ILE A 122 1.75 -1.12 0.55
C ILE A 122 3.06 -0.55 -0.01
N THR A 123 2.94 0.22 -1.08
CA THR A 123 4.11 0.78 -1.78
C THR A 123 4.81 1.90 -1.01
N ARG A 124 4.05 2.66 -0.20
CA ARG A 124 4.52 3.74 0.68
C ARG A 124 3.57 3.93 1.86
N LEU A 125 4.10 4.41 2.97
CA LEU A 125 3.31 4.79 4.14
C LEU A 125 2.26 5.86 3.79
N PRO A 126 0.99 5.70 4.23
CA PRO A 126 -0.16 6.48 3.75
C PRO A 126 -0.30 7.85 4.43
N PHE A 127 0.77 8.64 4.42
CA PHE A 127 0.73 10.03 4.83
C PHE A 127 -0.06 10.86 3.81
N GLU A 128 -0.83 11.83 4.31
CA GLU A 128 -1.50 12.80 3.45
C GLU A 128 -0.47 13.72 2.79
N PRO A 129 -0.61 14.00 1.48
CA PRO A 129 0.20 15.02 0.85
C PRO A 129 -0.02 16.39 1.53
N PRO A 130 1.05 17.13 1.86
CA PRO A 130 0.93 18.56 2.10
C PRO A 130 0.43 19.25 0.81
N GLY A 131 -0.36 20.32 0.90
CA GLY A 131 -0.96 20.97 -0.27
C GLY A 131 -2.48 20.81 -0.42
N ARG A 132 -3.13 20.00 0.42
CA ARG A 132 -4.60 19.95 0.47
C ARG A 132 -5.11 21.02 1.45
N PRO A 133 -6.03 21.92 1.05
CA PRO A 133 -6.45 23.04 1.91
C PRO A 133 -6.94 22.60 3.29
N LEU A 134 -7.74 21.53 3.35
CA LEU A 134 -8.22 20.98 4.62
C LEU A 134 -7.12 20.34 5.47
N THR A 135 -6.10 19.76 4.85
CA THR A 135 -4.94 19.21 5.56
C THR A 135 -4.10 20.35 6.11
N GLU A 136 -3.81 21.37 5.31
CA GLU A 136 -3.05 22.55 5.71
C GLU A 136 -3.70 23.28 6.87
N ALA A 137 -5.01 23.55 6.80
CA ALA A 137 -5.74 24.22 7.86
C ALA A 137 -5.69 23.45 9.20
N ARG A 138 -5.73 22.10 9.17
CA ARG A 138 -5.57 21.28 10.39
C ARG A 138 -4.17 21.39 10.95
N LEU A 139 -3.15 21.29 10.09
CA LEU A 139 -1.75 21.34 10.52
C LEU A 139 -1.40 22.72 11.06
N GLU A 140 -1.86 23.80 10.43
CA GLU A 140 -1.68 25.18 10.88
C GLU A 140 -2.29 25.41 12.25
N ARG A 141 -3.55 24.99 12.47
CA ARG A 141 -4.21 25.09 13.77
C ARG A 141 -3.45 24.41 14.91
N ILE A 142 -2.76 23.30 14.63
CA ILE A 142 -1.91 22.63 15.62
C ILE A 142 -0.63 23.43 15.89
N ARG A 143 -0.02 24.02 14.85
CA ARG A 143 1.14 24.90 15.01
C ARG A 143 0.79 26.15 15.82
N ASP A 144 -0.36 26.76 15.55
CA ASP A 144 -0.80 28.01 16.20
C ASP A 144 -0.97 27.85 17.72
N ARG A 145 -1.30 26.64 18.19
CA ARG A 145 -1.37 26.31 19.62
C ARG A 145 -0.07 25.75 20.21
N GLY A 146 1.04 25.80 19.46
CA GLY A 146 2.37 25.32 19.89
C GLY A 146 2.59 23.81 19.82
N GLY A 147 1.73 23.08 19.10
CA GLY A 147 1.81 21.62 18.96
C GLY A 147 2.70 21.14 17.82
N ASP A 148 2.88 19.81 17.73
CA ASP A 148 3.61 19.14 16.65
C ASP A 148 2.61 18.49 15.67
N PRO A 149 2.36 19.08 14.48
CA PRO A 149 1.37 18.57 13.52
C PRO A 149 1.69 17.18 12.99
N PHE A 150 2.97 16.78 12.99
CA PHE A 150 3.35 15.45 12.57
C PHE A 150 2.89 14.42 13.61
N ARG A 151 3.20 14.67 14.89
CA ARG A 151 2.84 13.76 15.99
C ARG A 151 1.35 13.76 16.31
N GLU A 152 0.69 14.91 16.21
CA GLU A 152 -0.69 15.08 16.64
C GLU A 152 -1.74 14.79 15.55
N ASP A 153 -1.41 14.93 14.25
CA ASP A 153 -2.35 14.68 13.15
C ASP A 153 -1.81 13.69 12.12
N SER A 154 -0.65 13.99 11.52
CA SER A 154 -0.16 13.24 10.35
C SER A 154 0.10 11.76 10.66
N LEU A 155 0.83 11.47 11.75
CA LEU A 155 1.18 10.11 12.15
C LEU A 155 -0.05 9.30 12.59
N PRO A 156 -0.91 9.76 13.53
CA PRO A 156 -2.11 9.02 13.90
C PRO A 156 -3.02 8.70 12.71
N ARG A 157 -3.22 9.66 11.80
CA ARG A 157 -4.05 9.44 10.60
C ARG A 157 -3.43 8.43 9.64
N ALA A 158 -2.12 8.48 9.44
CA ALA A 158 -1.43 7.51 8.60
C ALA A 158 -1.51 6.10 9.19
N VAL A 159 -1.35 5.95 10.51
CA VAL A 159 -1.50 4.64 11.18
C VAL A 159 -2.93 4.10 11.06
N ILE A 160 -3.96 4.94 11.20
CA ILE A 160 -5.36 4.52 11.00
C ILE A 160 -5.58 4.03 9.57
N ARG A 161 -5.10 4.78 8.55
CA ARG A 161 -5.20 4.33 7.15
C ARG A 161 -4.44 3.04 6.90
N PHE A 162 -3.25 2.91 7.50
CA PHE A 162 -2.45 1.70 7.40
C PHE A 162 -3.22 0.49 7.94
N LYS A 163 -3.80 0.60 9.15
CA LYS A 163 -4.69 -0.41 9.75
C LYS A 163 -5.86 -0.77 8.84
N GLN A 164 -6.49 0.23 8.21
CA GLN A 164 -7.59 0.00 7.27
C GLN A 164 -7.15 -0.68 5.97
N GLY A 165 -5.92 -0.44 5.52
CA GLY A 165 -5.33 -1.12 4.36
C GLY A 165 -5.08 -2.59 4.64
N ILE A 166 -4.38 -2.91 5.73
CA ILE A 166 -4.06 -4.29 6.12
C ILE A 166 -5.31 -5.08 6.52
N GLY A 167 -6.29 -4.45 7.17
CA GLY A 167 -7.53 -5.10 7.64
C GLY A 167 -8.45 -5.58 6.52
N ARG A 168 -8.13 -5.32 5.25
CA ARG A 168 -8.85 -5.88 4.09
C ARG A 168 -8.51 -7.34 3.85
N LEU A 169 -7.33 -7.74 4.26
CA LEU A 169 -6.78 -9.05 4.00
C LEU A 169 -7.48 -10.13 4.83
N ILE A 170 -7.65 -9.89 6.13
CA ILE A 170 -8.19 -10.88 7.06
C ILE A 170 -9.59 -10.45 7.50
N ARG A 171 -10.62 -11.15 7.00
CA ARG A 171 -12.04 -10.84 7.24
C ARG A 171 -12.75 -11.95 8.02
N SER A 172 -12.28 -13.20 7.92
CA SER A 172 -12.78 -14.36 8.66
C SER A 172 -11.67 -15.07 9.43
N ALA A 173 -12.01 -16.03 10.29
CA ALA A 173 -11.04 -16.83 11.05
C ALA A 173 -10.28 -17.86 10.19
N ASP A 174 -10.71 -18.06 8.94
CA ASP A 174 -10.12 -19.02 7.99
C ASP A 174 -9.32 -18.33 6.88
N ASP A 175 -9.49 -17.01 6.72
CA ASP A 175 -8.76 -16.24 5.71
C ASP A 175 -7.26 -16.32 5.97
N ARG A 176 -6.49 -16.49 4.90
CA ARG A 176 -5.03 -16.40 4.94
C ARG A 176 -4.55 -15.43 3.89
N GLY A 177 -3.49 -14.71 4.19
CA GLY A 177 -2.86 -13.87 3.19
C GLY A 177 -1.59 -13.21 3.64
N ARG A 178 -1.10 -12.34 2.76
CA ARG A 178 0.16 -11.64 2.90
C ARG A 178 -0.04 -10.14 2.92
N VAL A 179 0.65 -9.45 3.82
CA VAL A 179 0.88 -8.01 3.73
C VAL A 179 2.34 -7.78 3.40
N VAL A 180 2.60 -6.98 2.38
CA VAL A 180 3.94 -6.55 2.01
C VAL A 180 4.04 -5.04 2.18
N VAL A 181 5.05 -4.55 2.89
CA VAL A 181 5.34 -3.12 3.01
C VAL A 181 6.65 -2.80 2.33
N LEU A 182 6.57 -2.09 1.21
CA LEU A 182 7.70 -1.67 0.38
C LEU A 182 8.19 -0.26 0.76
N ASP A 183 8.20 0.03 2.06
CA ASP A 183 8.64 1.31 2.61
C ASP A 183 9.58 1.09 3.81
N PRO A 184 10.89 1.32 3.65
CA PRO A 184 11.87 0.99 4.66
C PRO A 184 11.73 1.87 5.92
N ARG A 185 10.94 2.95 5.85
CA ARG A 185 10.70 3.85 6.99
C ARG A 185 9.94 3.18 8.13
N VAL A 186 9.28 2.06 7.88
CA VAL A 186 8.69 1.24 8.96
C VAL A 186 9.77 0.73 9.92
N LEU A 187 10.96 0.43 9.42
CA LEU A 187 12.09 -0.08 10.21
C LEU A 187 13.09 1.03 10.57
N THR A 188 13.30 2.00 9.68
CA THR A 188 14.39 2.98 9.81
C THR A 188 13.97 4.29 10.48
N ALA A 189 12.70 4.69 10.40
CA ALA A 189 12.25 5.93 11.01
C ALA A 189 11.81 5.73 12.46
N GLY A 190 12.08 6.70 13.33
CA GLY A 190 11.69 6.62 14.75
C GLY A 190 10.18 6.44 14.97
N TYR A 191 9.34 6.94 14.05
CA TYR A 191 7.89 6.75 14.08
C TYR A 191 7.43 5.38 13.52
N GLY A 192 8.31 4.62 12.89
CA GLY A 192 8.01 3.32 12.28
C GLY A 192 7.39 2.33 13.25
N ARG A 193 7.78 2.41 14.54
CA ARG A 193 7.17 1.64 15.64
C ARG A 193 5.64 1.76 15.73
N ALA A 194 5.08 2.91 15.36
CA ALA A 194 3.63 3.12 15.38
C ALA A 194 2.91 2.34 14.27
N PHE A 195 3.59 2.08 13.15
CA PHE A 195 3.11 1.22 12.08
C PHE A 195 3.33 -0.27 12.39
N LEU A 196 4.45 -0.63 13.02
CA LEU A 196 4.66 -2.00 13.50
C LEU A 196 3.60 -2.41 14.53
N ALA A 197 3.27 -1.53 15.46
CA ALA A 197 2.17 -1.72 16.42
C ALA A 197 0.77 -1.73 15.80
N ALA A 198 0.66 -1.59 14.48
CA ALA A 198 -0.61 -1.76 13.77
C ALA A 198 -0.90 -3.22 13.43
N PHE A 199 0.10 -4.09 13.42
CA PHE A 199 -0.04 -5.53 13.24
C PHE A 199 -0.44 -6.22 14.56
N PRO A 200 -0.98 -7.44 14.51
CA PRO A 200 -1.17 -8.27 15.69
C PRO A 200 0.14 -8.41 16.50
N PRO A 201 0.10 -8.30 17.84
CA PRO A 201 1.31 -8.24 18.66
C PRO A 201 2.13 -9.54 18.65
N GLU A 202 1.52 -10.69 18.36
CA GLU A 202 2.19 -11.99 18.26
C GLU A 202 2.83 -12.24 16.88
N LEU A 203 2.65 -11.32 15.93
CA LEU A 203 3.14 -11.48 14.56
C LEU A 203 4.53 -10.86 14.41
N GLU A 204 5.50 -11.68 14.03
CA GLU A 204 6.86 -11.25 13.68
C GLU A 204 7.00 -11.01 12.17
N PRO A 205 7.25 -9.78 11.71
CA PRO A 205 7.44 -9.52 10.29
C PRO A 205 8.74 -10.11 9.74
N THR A 206 8.67 -10.74 8.59
CA THR A 206 9.84 -11.11 7.79
C THR A 206 10.44 -9.85 7.18
N VAL A 207 11.72 -9.60 7.45
CA VAL A 207 12.44 -8.50 6.81
C VAL A 207 13.13 -9.00 5.54
N ILE A 208 12.91 -8.28 4.44
CA ILE A 208 13.61 -8.50 3.17
C ILE A 208 14.73 -7.46 3.10
N ASP A 209 15.96 -7.92 2.91
CA ASP A 209 17.17 -7.09 2.75
C ASP A 209 17.64 -7.03 1.29
#